data_AF-A0AAD0RQF9-F1
#
_entry.id   AF-A0AAD0RQF9-F1
#
_cell.length_a   1.000
_cell.length_b   1.000
_cell.length_c   1.000
_cell.angle_alpha   90.00
_cell.angle_beta   90.00
_cell.angle_gamma   90.00
#
_symmetry.space_group_name_H-M   'P 1'
#
loop_
_entity.id
_entity.type
_entity.pdbx_description
1 polymer ?
#
loop_
_entity_poly.entity_id
_entity_poly.type
_entity_poly.pdbx_seq_one_letter_code
_entity_poly.pdbx_strand_id
1 'polypeptide(L)'
;MRVMVVMGLVVAAGATAGVTINVPMSPAEKYALESPADGWELLQKHALKTYPDIKAVRVPKMPGLAPGDPETVRLNRQDLQIGLFFAKQIKLADGQTLFNFMTRCSGGMDAANGASIGFDKQKPYIHLQFFPKLRRAYSGEATDINLIFRRDGATIRPESEFFSTNILTDQNYLQRHGVRCR
;
A
#
# COMPACT_ATOMS: atom_id res chain seq x y z
N MET A 1 -33.54 -42.64 -1.11
CA MET A 1 -32.18 -42.05 -1.14
C MET A 1 -32.33 -40.54 -1.28
N ARG A 2 -32.06 -39.77 -0.21
CA ARG A 2 -32.06 -38.31 -0.24
C ARG A 2 -30.64 -37.85 -0.53
N VAL A 3 -30.43 -37.22 -1.67
CA VAL A 3 -29.16 -36.59 -2.03
C VAL A 3 -29.13 -35.22 -1.36
N MET A 4 -28.27 -35.08 -0.35
CA MET A 4 -27.86 -33.79 0.21
C MET A 4 -27.05 -33.07 -0.86
N VAL A 5 -27.60 -31.97 -1.40
CA VAL A 5 -26.81 -31.00 -2.15
C VAL A 5 -26.28 -30.00 -1.14
N VAL A 6 -24.96 -30.08 -0.91
CA VAL A 6 -24.21 -29.11 -0.11
C VAL A 6 -24.26 -27.78 -0.84
N MET A 7 -25.01 -26.81 -0.29
CA MET A 7 -24.97 -25.42 -0.73
C MET A 7 -23.54 -24.91 -0.54
N GLY A 8 -22.83 -24.77 -1.66
CA GLY A 8 -21.55 -24.08 -1.70
C GLY A 8 -21.74 -22.65 -1.22
N LEU A 9 -21.01 -22.29 -0.18
CA LEU A 9 -20.89 -20.94 0.33
C LEU A 9 -20.25 -20.08 -0.77
N VAL A 10 -21.08 -19.38 -1.54
CA VAL A 10 -20.61 -18.28 -2.38
C VAL A 10 -20.16 -17.19 -1.41
N VAL A 11 -18.85 -17.07 -1.21
CA VAL A 11 -18.26 -15.89 -0.57
C VAL A 11 -18.47 -14.74 -1.54
N ALA A 12 -19.64 -14.12 -1.46
CA ALA A 12 -19.85 -12.81 -2.03
C ALA A 12 -18.83 -11.89 -1.34
N ALA A 13 -17.85 -11.42 -2.10
CA ALA A 13 -17.01 -10.30 -1.69
C ALA A 13 -17.97 -9.16 -1.31
N GLY A 14 -18.14 -8.95 -0.01
CA GLY A 14 -18.92 -7.86 0.51
C GLY A 14 -18.31 -6.58 -0.02
N ALA A 15 -19.02 -5.90 -0.91
CA ALA A 15 -18.78 -4.49 -1.14
C ALA A 15 -19.10 -3.79 0.18
N THR A 16 -18.12 -3.69 1.06
CA THR A 16 -18.22 -2.80 2.20
C THR A 16 -18.46 -1.40 1.63
N ALA A 17 -19.54 -0.76 2.07
CA ALA A 17 -19.70 0.68 1.98
C ALA A 17 -18.56 1.29 2.83
N GLY A 18 -17.37 1.29 2.23
CA GLY A 18 -16.11 1.15 2.94
C GLY A 18 -15.30 2.42 2.80
N VAL A 19 -14.63 2.79 3.89
CA VAL A 19 -13.87 4.02 4.07
C VAL A 19 -13.08 4.42 2.82
N THR A 20 -13.31 5.64 2.35
CA THR A 20 -12.58 6.22 1.23
C THR A 20 -11.83 7.46 1.68
N ILE A 21 -10.66 7.66 1.09
CA ILE A 21 -9.84 8.86 1.26
C ILE A 21 -9.97 9.65 -0.04
N ASN A 22 -10.53 10.84 0.05
CA ASN A 22 -10.69 11.73 -1.11
C ASN A 22 -9.42 12.55 -1.31
N VAL A 23 -8.73 12.30 -2.42
CA VAL A 23 -7.51 13.01 -2.80
C VAL A 23 -7.57 13.29 -4.30
N PRO A 24 -7.53 14.56 -4.74
CA PRO A 24 -7.53 14.89 -6.17
C PRO A 24 -6.38 14.20 -6.90
N MET A 25 -6.64 13.77 -8.12
CA MET A 25 -5.63 13.16 -8.99
C MET A 25 -4.76 14.25 -9.61
N SER A 26 -3.44 14.09 -9.51
CA SER A 26 -2.51 14.97 -10.22
C SER A 26 -2.50 14.66 -11.73
N PRO A 27 -2.10 15.62 -12.57
CA PRO A 27 -1.91 15.35 -14.01
C PRO A 27 -0.92 14.21 -14.29
N ALA A 28 0.12 14.08 -13.45
CA ALA A 28 1.11 13.01 -13.58
C ALA A 28 0.51 11.62 -13.29
N GLU A 29 -0.36 11.51 -12.28
CA GLU A 29 -1.11 10.26 -12.02
C GLU A 29 -2.02 9.89 -13.19
N LYS A 30 -2.75 10.87 -13.74
CA LYS A 30 -3.64 10.63 -14.88
C LYS A 30 -2.85 10.12 -16.08
N TYR A 31 -1.74 10.78 -16.40
CA TYR A 31 -0.87 10.35 -17.51
C TYR A 31 -0.25 8.98 -17.27
N ALA A 32 0.14 8.66 -16.03
CA ALA A 32 0.65 7.32 -15.67
C ALA A 32 -0.36 6.19 -15.88
N LEU A 33 -1.65 6.47 -15.76
CA LEU A 33 -2.72 5.49 -16.05
C LEU A 33 -3.02 5.39 -17.55
N GLU A 34 -2.88 6.49 -18.31
CA GLU A 34 -3.13 6.54 -19.75
C GLU A 34 -1.97 5.97 -20.58
N SER A 35 -0.72 6.23 -20.16
CA SER A 35 0.50 5.70 -20.77
C SER A 35 1.46 5.19 -19.69
N PRO A 36 1.29 3.95 -19.19
CA PRO A 36 2.11 3.41 -18.11
C PRO A 36 3.62 3.40 -18.38
N ALA A 37 4.03 3.14 -19.63
CA ALA A 37 5.44 3.05 -20.00
C ALA A 37 6.21 4.36 -19.74
N ASP A 38 5.62 5.50 -20.10
CA ASP A 38 6.26 6.81 -19.99
C ASP A 38 5.82 7.55 -18.71
N GLY A 39 4.56 7.40 -18.33
CA GLY A 39 3.96 8.18 -17.26
C GLY A 39 4.42 7.77 -15.86
N TRP A 40 4.91 6.54 -15.67
CA TRP A 40 5.42 6.09 -14.38
C TRP A 40 6.67 6.88 -13.96
N GLU A 41 7.56 7.23 -14.89
CA GLU A 41 8.74 8.05 -14.60
C GLU A 41 8.36 9.50 -14.25
N LEU A 42 7.40 10.06 -14.97
CA LEU A 42 6.88 11.39 -14.67
C LEU A 42 6.18 11.45 -13.32
N LEU A 43 5.44 10.40 -12.94
CA LEU A 43 4.84 10.29 -11.62
C LEU A 43 5.90 10.22 -10.51
N GLN A 44 6.99 9.47 -10.71
CA GLN A 44 8.11 9.46 -9.78
C GLN A 44 8.74 10.87 -9.64
N LYS A 45 9.00 11.56 -10.74
CA LYS A 45 9.54 12.93 -10.72
C LYS A 45 8.60 13.88 -9.98
N HIS A 46 7.29 13.78 -10.21
CA HIS A 46 6.28 14.54 -9.49
C HIS A 46 6.30 14.22 -8.00
N ALA A 47 6.29 12.95 -7.62
CA ALA A 47 6.36 12.48 -6.24
C ALA A 47 7.55 13.07 -5.48
N LEU A 48 8.74 13.00 -6.07
CA LEU A 48 9.99 13.49 -5.47
C LEU A 48 10.10 15.02 -5.43
N LYS A 49 9.32 15.73 -6.24
CA LYS A 49 9.18 17.19 -6.17
C LYS A 49 8.20 17.60 -5.08
N THR A 50 7.06 16.89 -4.98
CA THR A 50 6.00 17.17 -4.00
C THR A 50 6.43 16.82 -2.58
N TYR A 51 7.13 15.69 -2.38
CA TYR A 51 7.66 15.26 -1.10
C TYR A 51 9.15 14.90 -1.21
N PRO A 52 10.06 15.90 -1.08
CA PRO A 52 11.50 15.68 -1.26
C PRO A 52 12.12 14.71 -0.24
N ASP A 53 11.53 14.55 0.94
CA ASP A 53 11.99 13.67 2.00
C ASP A 53 11.89 12.18 1.65
N ILE A 54 11.07 11.82 0.66
CA ILE A 54 11.04 10.46 0.07
C ILE A 54 12.43 10.06 -0.46
N LYS A 55 13.24 11.01 -0.95
CA LYS A 55 14.60 10.72 -1.46
C LYS A 55 15.55 10.19 -0.37
N ALA A 56 15.31 10.57 0.89
CA ALA A 56 16.14 10.18 2.02
C ALA A 56 15.78 8.76 2.54
N VAL A 57 14.65 8.19 2.10
CA VAL A 57 14.24 6.85 2.52
C VAL A 57 15.16 5.81 1.89
N ARG A 58 15.76 4.99 2.75
CA ARG A 58 16.62 3.88 2.32
C ARG A 58 15.78 2.82 1.60
N VAL A 59 16.14 2.56 0.34
CA VAL A 59 15.58 1.43 -0.42
C VAL A 59 16.12 0.12 0.18
N PRO A 60 15.25 -0.79 0.63
CA PRO A 60 15.67 -2.09 1.15
C PRO A 60 16.26 -2.96 0.03
N LYS A 61 17.14 -3.89 0.41
CA LYS A 61 17.68 -4.87 -0.55
C LYS A 61 16.58 -5.88 -0.90
N MET A 62 16.39 -6.13 -2.19
CA MET A 62 15.53 -7.21 -2.66
C MET A 62 16.17 -8.58 -2.34
N PRO A 63 15.50 -9.47 -1.59
CA PRO A 63 15.98 -10.82 -1.37
C PRO A 63 16.10 -11.58 -2.69
N GLY A 64 17.19 -12.33 -2.88
CA GLY A 64 17.36 -13.18 -4.07
C GLY A 64 17.70 -12.46 -5.37
N LEU A 65 17.80 -11.12 -5.39
CA LEU A 65 18.29 -10.42 -6.57
C LEU A 65 19.81 -10.61 -6.69
N ALA A 66 20.24 -11.27 -7.77
CA ALA A 66 21.65 -11.43 -8.06
C ALA A 66 22.33 -10.05 -8.22
N PRO A 67 23.59 -9.89 -7.78
CA PRO A 67 24.34 -8.67 -8.02
C PRO A 67 24.56 -8.52 -9.53
N GLY A 68 23.76 -7.69 -10.21
CA GLY A 68 23.91 -7.51 -11.66
C GLY A 68 22.71 -7.02 -12.45
N ASP A 69 21.56 -6.75 -11.83
CA ASP A 69 20.40 -6.18 -12.53
C ASP A 69 20.09 -4.74 -12.06
N PRO A 70 20.77 -3.73 -12.62
CA PRO A 70 20.52 -2.32 -12.31
C PRO A 70 19.10 -1.86 -12.62
N GLU A 71 18.48 -2.47 -13.64
CA GLU A 71 17.16 -2.06 -14.09
C GLU A 71 16.09 -2.50 -13.10
N THR A 72 16.16 -3.74 -12.60
CA THR A 72 15.27 -4.20 -11.53
C THR A 72 15.43 -3.38 -10.25
N VAL A 73 16.66 -3.00 -9.89
CA VAL A 73 16.90 -2.08 -8.75
C VAL A 73 16.29 -0.70 -9.00
N ARG A 74 16.38 -0.19 -10.23
CA ARG A 74 15.82 1.11 -10.62
C ARG A 74 14.30 1.09 -10.55
N LEU A 75 13.66 0.06 -11.12
CA LEU A 75 12.20 -0.11 -11.13
C LEU A 75 11.66 -0.29 -9.71
N ASN A 76 12.28 -1.14 -8.89
CA ASN A 76 11.86 -1.30 -7.49
C ASN A 76 11.96 0.01 -6.69
N ARG A 77 13.03 0.78 -6.89
CA ARG A 77 13.15 2.11 -6.28
C ARG A 77 12.04 3.04 -6.75
N GLN A 78 11.70 3.01 -8.04
CA GLN A 78 10.64 3.82 -8.62
C GLN A 78 9.29 3.47 -7.99
N ASP A 79 8.94 2.20 -7.92
CA ASP A 79 7.70 1.70 -7.34
C ASP A 79 7.60 2.07 -5.85
N LEU A 80 8.69 1.89 -5.09
CA LEU A 80 8.74 2.29 -3.68
C LEU A 80 8.50 3.78 -3.52
N GLN A 81 9.18 4.63 -4.29
CA GLN A 81 9.06 6.09 -4.14
C GLN A 81 7.67 6.61 -4.51
N ILE A 82 7.04 6.03 -5.54
CA ILE A 82 5.65 6.34 -5.89
C ILE A 82 4.71 5.83 -4.79
N GLY A 83 4.92 4.62 -4.27
CA GLY A 83 4.18 4.10 -3.12
C GLY A 83 4.25 5.03 -1.91
N LEU A 84 5.44 5.56 -1.59
CA LEU A 84 5.64 6.50 -0.49
C LEU A 84 4.94 7.85 -0.71
N PHE A 85 4.83 8.29 -1.96
CA PHE A 85 4.05 9.47 -2.31
C PHE A 85 2.56 9.29 -1.98
N PHE A 86 1.99 8.13 -2.29
CA PHE A 86 0.62 7.82 -1.87
C PHE A 86 0.50 7.60 -0.36
N ALA A 87 1.50 6.98 0.29
CA ALA A 87 1.52 6.82 1.73
C ALA A 87 1.51 8.15 2.51
N LYS A 88 2.02 9.24 1.90
CA LYS A 88 1.91 10.60 2.46
C LYS A 88 0.48 11.15 2.42
N GLN A 89 -0.34 10.68 1.49
CA GLN A 89 -1.73 11.13 1.29
C GLN A 89 -2.73 10.33 2.13
N ILE A 90 -2.34 9.12 2.57
CA ILE A 90 -3.16 8.26 3.42
C ILE A 90 -3.02 8.72 4.88
N LYS A 91 -4.07 9.33 5.44
CA LYS A 91 -4.15 9.64 6.88
C LYS A 91 -4.76 8.48 7.64
N LEU A 92 -4.13 8.11 8.74
CA LEU A 92 -4.59 7.07 9.66
C LEU A 92 -5.58 7.64 10.67
N ALA A 93 -6.28 6.77 11.40
CA ALA A 93 -7.28 7.16 12.40
C ALA A 93 -6.71 8.03 13.54
N ASP A 94 -5.43 7.84 13.85
CA ASP A 94 -4.68 8.62 14.86
C ASP A 94 -4.14 9.97 14.33
N GLY A 95 -4.44 10.31 13.07
CA GLY A 95 -4.07 11.58 12.44
C GLY A 95 -2.68 11.61 11.80
N GLN A 96 -1.84 10.59 12.00
CA GLN A 96 -0.56 10.51 11.30
C GLN A 96 -0.74 10.03 9.85
N THR A 97 0.26 10.24 8.99
CA THR A 97 0.25 9.66 7.64
C THR A 97 0.76 8.22 7.67
N LEU A 98 0.32 7.39 6.73
CA LEU A 98 0.88 6.05 6.56
C LEU A 98 2.40 6.10 6.36
N PHE A 99 2.91 7.11 5.66
CA PHE A 99 4.36 7.34 5.57
C PHE A 99 5.04 7.48 6.94
N ASN A 100 4.48 8.29 7.84
CA ASN A 100 5.04 8.49 9.18
C ASN A 100 4.96 7.19 10.00
N PHE A 101 3.86 6.46 9.88
CA PHE A 101 3.70 5.15 10.51
C PHE A 101 4.78 4.16 10.02
N MET A 102 4.97 4.05 8.70
CA MET A 102 5.96 3.15 8.09
C MET A 102 7.40 3.51 8.47
N THR A 103 7.71 4.81 8.56
CA THR A 103 9.08 5.28 8.85
C THR A 103 9.42 5.32 10.33
N ARG A 104 8.44 5.49 11.23
CA ARG A 104 8.68 5.66 12.68
C ARG A 104 8.26 4.44 13.50
N CYS A 105 7.17 3.77 13.16
CA CYS A 105 6.62 2.64 13.92
C CYS A 105 7.10 1.26 13.39
N SER A 106 7.17 1.11 12.07
CA SER A 106 7.45 -0.16 11.37
C SER A 106 8.95 -0.51 11.27
N GLY A 107 9.86 0.31 11.80
CA GLY A 107 11.28 -0.05 11.84
C GLY A 107 11.98 -0.23 10.48
N GLY A 108 11.40 0.29 9.39
CA GLY A 108 11.96 0.28 8.04
C GLY A 108 10.95 -0.05 6.94
N MET A 109 11.44 0.00 5.69
CA MET A 109 10.69 -0.38 4.50
C MET A 109 10.97 -1.83 4.10
N ASP A 110 9.98 -2.49 3.51
CA ASP A 110 10.14 -3.75 2.82
C ASP A 110 10.35 -3.54 1.31
N ALA A 111 11.06 -4.45 0.65
CA ALA A 111 11.31 -4.35 -0.79
C ALA A 111 10.06 -4.57 -1.62
N ALA A 112 9.04 -5.22 -1.05
CA ALA A 112 7.72 -5.35 -1.66
C ALA A 112 6.82 -4.12 -1.41
N ASN A 113 7.27 -3.11 -0.65
CA ASN A 113 6.51 -1.87 -0.50
C ASN A 113 6.55 -1.08 -1.81
N GLY A 114 5.38 -0.65 -2.30
CA GLY A 114 5.36 0.18 -3.49
C GLY A 114 3.98 0.41 -4.06
N ALA A 115 3.99 1.06 -5.21
CA ALA A 115 2.85 1.20 -6.09
C ALA A 115 3.07 0.37 -7.36
N SER A 116 2.01 -0.12 -7.97
CA SER A 116 2.02 -0.75 -9.28
C SER A 116 0.74 -0.46 -10.04
N ILE A 117 0.76 -0.66 -11.37
CA ILE A 117 -0.45 -0.56 -12.18
C ILE A 117 -1.23 -1.87 -12.08
N GLY A 118 -2.49 -1.77 -11.66
CA GLY A 118 -3.45 -2.87 -11.70
C GLY A 118 -4.54 -2.61 -12.74
N PHE A 119 -5.31 -3.64 -13.09
CA PHE A 119 -6.42 -3.56 -14.03
C PHE A 119 -7.68 -4.24 -13.48
N ASP A 120 -8.83 -3.58 -13.59
CA ASP A 120 -10.15 -4.13 -13.30
C ASP A 120 -11.02 -4.02 -14.55
N LYS A 121 -11.35 -5.16 -15.17
CA LYS A 121 -12.09 -5.21 -16.45
C LYS A 121 -11.56 -4.18 -17.47
N GLN A 122 -10.24 -4.14 -17.66
CA GLN A 122 -9.49 -3.23 -18.55
C GLN A 122 -9.36 -1.77 -18.07
N LYS A 123 -10.02 -1.37 -16.98
CA LYS A 123 -9.82 -0.05 -16.38
C LYS A 123 -8.55 -0.05 -15.52
N PRO A 124 -7.53 0.77 -15.83
CA PRO A 124 -6.32 0.83 -15.04
C PRO A 124 -6.59 1.53 -13.70
N TYR A 125 -5.90 1.09 -12.66
CA TYR A 125 -5.86 1.69 -11.33
C TYR A 125 -4.44 1.59 -10.76
N ILE A 126 -4.17 2.33 -9.68
CA ILE A 126 -2.88 2.19 -8.97
C ILE A 126 -3.11 1.30 -7.74
N HIS A 127 -2.46 0.14 -7.72
CA HIS A 127 -2.39 -0.74 -6.57
C HIS A 127 -1.29 -0.27 -5.63
N LEU A 128 -1.57 -0.24 -4.33
CA LEU A 128 -0.64 0.18 -3.30
C LEU A 128 -0.50 -0.94 -2.27
N GLN A 129 0.73 -1.35 -2.01
CA GLN A 129 1.02 -2.41 -1.05
C GLN A 129 2.14 -2.00 -0.10
N PHE A 130 1.92 -2.23 1.20
CA PHE A 130 2.89 -1.92 2.25
C PHE A 130 2.94 -3.03 3.30
N PHE A 131 4.14 -3.35 3.74
CA PHE A 131 4.44 -4.40 4.72
C PHE A 131 5.09 -3.78 5.95
N PRO A 132 4.32 -3.19 6.88
CA PRO A 132 4.89 -2.71 8.13
C PRO A 132 5.49 -3.85 8.97
N LYS A 133 6.73 -3.65 9.47
CA LYS A 133 7.42 -4.60 10.34
C LYS A 133 7.08 -4.28 11.80
N LEU A 134 6.06 -4.94 12.31
CA LEU A 134 5.54 -4.74 13.66
C LEU A 134 5.95 -5.89 14.58
N ARG A 135 5.66 -5.76 15.86
CA ARG A 135 5.82 -6.85 16.84
C ARG A 135 4.48 -7.27 17.40
N ARG A 136 4.32 -8.55 17.71
CA ARG A 136 3.23 -9.04 18.56
C ARG A 136 3.34 -8.41 19.95
N ALA A 137 2.22 -7.92 20.47
CA ALA A 137 2.19 -7.24 21.77
C ALA A 137 2.58 -8.19 22.93
N TYR A 138 2.16 -9.47 22.85
CA TYR A 138 2.38 -10.46 23.91
C TYR A 138 3.76 -11.12 23.86
N SER A 139 4.27 -11.52 22.68
CA SER A 139 5.54 -12.23 22.55
C SER A 139 6.73 -11.35 22.16
N GLY A 140 6.47 -10.17 21.58
CA GLY A 140 7.51 -9.31 21.02
C GLY A 140 8.12 -9.83 19.71
N GLU A 141 7.63 -10.95 19.18
CA GLU A 141 8.05 -11.54 17.90
C GLU A 141 7.66 -10.64 16.74
N ALA A 142 8.48 -10.65 15.69
CA ALA A 142 8.18 -9.95 14.45
C ALA A 142 6.91 -10.52 13.82
N THR A 143 6.08 -9.65 13.26
CA THR A 143 4.91 -10.05 12.49
C THR A 143 4.80 -9.20 11.24
N ASP A 144 4.48 -9.87 10.15
CA ASP A 144 4.21 -9.22 8.88
C ASP A 144 2.72 -8.91 8.78
N ILE A 145 2.41 -7.64 8.52
CA ILE A 145 1.07 -7.21 8.22
C ILE A 145 1.08 -6.63 6.81
N ASN A 146 0.08 -6.96 6.01
CA ASN A 146 -0.08 -6.40 4.68
C ASN A 146 -1.16 -5.32 4.70
N LEU A 147 -0.79 -4.15 4.19
CA LEU A 147 -1.64 -3.00 3.97
C LEU A 147 -1.83 -2.83 2.48
N ILE A 148 -3.07 -2.99 2.02
CA ILE A 148 -3.42 -2.98 0.61
C ILE A 148 -4.47 -1.89 0.37
N PHE A 149 -4.17 -1.00 -0.57
CA PHE A 149 -5.08 0.04 -1.01
C PHE A 149 -5.16 0.08 -2.53
N ARG A 150 -6.31 0.52 -3.01
CA ARG A 150 -6.55 0.85 -4.41
C ARG A 150 -6.73 2.35 -4.55
N ARG A 151 -6.06 2.95 -5.53
CA ARG A 151 -6.25 4.33 -5.97
C ARG A 151 -7.06 4.31 -7.27
N ASP A 152 -8.31 4.77 -7.17
CA ASP A 152 -9.28 4.86 -8.26
C ASP A 152 -9.66 6.33 -8.50
N GLY A 153 -9.12 6.96 -9.54
CA GLY A 153 -9.47 8.36 -9.86
C GLY A 153 -9.17 9.30 -8.70
N ALA A 154 -10.19 9.92 -8.11
CA ALA A 154 -10.03 10.85 -6.98
C ALA A 154 -10.13 10.19 -5.59
N THR A 155 -10.19 8.86 -5.50
CA THR A 155 -10.29 8.16 -4.21
C THR A 155 -9.15 7.16 -3.98
N ILE A 156 -8.81 6.94 -2.71
CA ILE A 156 -8.01 5.80 -2.25
C ILE A 156 -8.90 5.00 -1.30
N ARG A 157 -8.95 3.68 -1.46
CA ARG A 157 -9.76 2.78 -0.64
C ARG A 157 -8.95 1.56 -0.19
N PRO A 158 -9.15 1.04 1.03
CA PRO A 158 -8.55 -0.21 1.44
C PRO A 158 -9.13 -1.38 0.63
N GLU A 159 -8.29 -2.36 0.30
CA GLU A 159 -8.73 -3.61 -0.36
C GLU A 159 -8.84 -4.79 0.61
N SER A 160 -8.54 -4.59 1.90
CA SER A 160 -8.64 -5.61 2.95
C SER A 160 -9.47 -5.11 4.11
N GLU A 161 -10.51 -5.87 4.50
CA GLU A 161 -11.43 -5.55 5.60
C GLU A 161 -10.79 -5.59 6.99
N PHE A 162 -9.59 -6.17 7.13
CA PHE A 162 -8.90 -6.30 8.41
C PHE A 162 -8.06 -5.07 8.74
N PHE A 163 -6.76 -5.15 8.48
CA PHE A 163 -5.83 -4.14 8.98
C PHE A 163 -5.87 -2.84 8.15
N SER A 164 -6.10 -2.96 6.84
CA SER A 164 -6.15 -1.80 5.93
C SER A 164 -7.36 -0.90 6.19
N THR A 165 -8.50 -1.47 6.57
CA THR A 165 -9.67 -0.68 6.99
C THR A 165 -9.48 -0.13 8.41
N ASN A 166 -9.09 -0.99 9.37
CA ASN A 166 -9.01 -0.57 10.79
C ASN A 166 -7.98 0.53 11.02
N ILE A 167 -6.87 0.54 10.30
CA ILE A 167 -5.86 1.60 10.43
C ILE A 167 -6.40 3.00 10.03
N LEU A 168 -7.48 3.04 9.23
CA LEU A 168 -8.13 4.28 8.81
C LEU A 168 -9.28 4.70 9.74
N THR A 169 -9.88 3.77 10.50
CA THR A 169 -11.12 4.03 11.25
C THR A 169 -10.99 3.95 12.77
N ASP A 170 -9.99 3.23 13.29
CA ASP A 170 -9.89 2.91 14.72
C ASP A 170 -8.57 3.41 15.28
N GLN A 171 -8.58 4.40 16.17
CA GLN A 171 -7.35 4.93 16.80
C GLN A 171 -6.54 3.89 17.57
N ASN A 172 -7.17 2.78 17.96
CA ASN A 172 -6.54 1.68 18.68
C ASN A 172 -6.22 0.49 17.76
N TYR A 173 -6.07 0.72 16.44
CA TYR A 173 -5.81 -0.34 15.44
C TYR A 173 -4.66 -1.28 15.85
N LEU A 174 -3.58 -0.78 16.44
CA LEU A 174 -2.47 -1.64 16.92
C LEU A 174 -2.92 -2.61 18.02
N GLN A 175 -3.59 -2.09 19.06
CA GLN A 175 -4.06 -2.89 20.19
C GLN A 175 -5.10 -3.91 19.74
N ARG A 176 -6.04 -3.51 18.88
CA ARG A 176 -7.07 -4.38 18.33
C ARG A 176 -6.52 -5.60 17.60
N HIS A 177 -5.38 -5.43 16.92
CA HIS A 177 -4.71 -6.49 16.19
C HIS A 177 -3.60 -7.18 16.99
N GLY A 178 -3.48 -6.87 18.29
CA GLY A 178 -2.48 -7.47 19.17
C GLY A 178 -1.05 -7.19 18.74
N VAL A 179 -0.80 -6.03 18.14
CA VAL A 179 0.51 -5.60 17.65
C VAL A 179 0.94 -4.28 18.27
N ARG A 180 2.23 -4.00 18.18
CA ARG A 180 2.84 -2.73 18.61
C ARG A 180 3.95 -2.32 17.65
N CYS A 181 4.33 -1.06 17.73
CA CYS A 181 5.53 -0.57 17.06
C CYS A 181 6.77 -1.37 17.52
N ARG A 182 7.76 -1.40 16.63
CA ARG A 182 9.00 -2.17 16.82
C ARG A 182 9.79 -1.74 18.05
#